data_AF-D7MBM4-F1
#
_entry.id   AF-D7MBM4-F1
#
_cell.length_a   1.000
_cell.length_b   1.000
_cell.length_c   1.000
_cell.angle_alpha   90.00
_cell.angle_beta   90.00
_cell.angle_gamma   90.00
#
_symmetry.space_group_name_H-M   'P 1'
#
loop_
_entity.id
_entity.type
_entity.pdbx_description
1 polymer ?
#
loop_
_entity_poly.entity_id
_entity_poly.type
_entity_poly.pdbx_seq_one_letter_code
_entity_poly.pdbx_strand_id
1 'polypeptide(L)'
;MSTLVPLLPASERSTHAYGAHDETLVVWDIEDYKIPESIDPCLINYKIARAIVKRPHIRMLEVSIWIFGSAENAWLTESQDKLWKSEFEVCLHKGDRRTRLNMILAEVIYHVWSLDDPINLLVLSENKEKMEQDPKFCRFRQALENKGFFVALAHPETLINQETAVEEPPDFTPIPYYQTTSDNTLKLAYWTKEDDDAFRSNHKEKCPGQPSNLFVLGAEENH
;
A
#
# COMPACT_ATOMS: atom_id res chain seq x y z
N MET A 1 10.67 7.83 28.38
CA MET A 1 11.06 6.51 27.81
C MET A 1 9.79 5.78 27.46
N SER A 2 9.39 5.83 26.19
CA SER A 2 8.15 5.21 25.71
C SER A 2 8.53 3.96 24.93
N THR A 3 8.15 2.80 25.46
CA THR A 3 8.36 1.50 24.84
C THR A 3 7.31 1.30 23.74
N LEU A 4 7.78 1.25 22.49
CA LEU A 4 6.96 0.88 21.33
C LEU A 4 6.57 -0.60 21.43
N VAL A 5 5.27 -0.86 21.47
CA VAL A 5 4.70 -2.21 21.31
C VAL A 5 4.73 -2.55 19.81
N PRO A 6 5.26 -3.70 19.39
CA PRO A 6 5.22 -4.10 17.99
C PRO A 6 3.77 -4.34 17.53
N LEU A 7 3.40 -3.78 16.39
CA LEU A 7 2.07 -3.88 15.76
C LEU A 7 1.70 -5.27 15.20
N LEU A 8 2.42 -6.34 15.59
CA LEU A 8 2.07 -7.72 15.23
C LEU A 8 2.38 -8.64 16.42
N PRO A 9 1.48 -9.56 16.82
CA PRO A 9 1.83 -10.58 17.80
C PRO A 9 2.93 -11.47 17.24
N ALA A 10 3.91 -11.79 18.09
CA ALA A 10 4.81 -12.92 17.87
C ALA A 10 3.94 -14.19 17.78
N SER A 11 3.73 -14.70 16.58
CA SER A 11 3.03 -15.95 16.34
C SER A 11 3.85 -17.12 16.89
N GLU A 12 3.64 -17.47 18.15
CA GLU A 12 3.99 -18.79 18.66
C GLU A 12 2.88 -19.79 18.31
N ARG A 13 3.22 -20.70 17.39
CA ARG A 13 2.54 -21.98 17.07
C ARG A 13 1.15 -21.88 16.43
N SER A 14 1.15 -21.86 15.10
CA SER A 14 0.23 -22.68 14.32
C SER A 14 0.96 -23.19 13.08
N THR A 15 1.20 -24.51 13.04
CA THR A 15 1.64 -25.22 11.84
C THR A 15 0.44 -25.37 10.90
N HIS A 16 0.11 -24.31 10.17
CA HIS A 16 -0.70 -24.37 8.96
C HIS A 16 0.02 -23.56 7.88
N ALA A 17 0.17 -24.21 6.73
CA ALA A 17 0.87 -23.81 5.51
C ALA A 17 1.35 -22.35 5.40
N TYR A 18 2.66 -22.18 5.26
CA TYR A 18 3.28 -21.00 4.65
C TYR A 18 2.86 -20.91 3.17
N GLY A 19 1.66 -20.38 2.91
CA GLY A 19 1.37 -19.66 1.68
C GLY A 19 1.65 -18.19 1.97
N ALA A 20 2.77 -17.68 1.46
CA ALA A 20 3.22 -16.33 1.71
C ALA A 20 2.26 -15.34 1.02
N HIS A 21 1.43 -14.66 1.79
CA HIS A 21 0.64 -13.54 1.27
C HIS A 21 1.58 -12.33 1.14
N ASP A 22 2.29 -12.29 0.02
CA ASP A 22 3.27 -11.25 -0.30
C ASP A 22 2.60 -9.96 -0.81
N GLU A 23 1.27 -9.86 -0.77
CA GLU A 23 0.55 -8.67 -1.19
C GLU A 23 -0.07 -7.93 0.01
N THR A 24 0.04 -6.61 -0.01
CA THR A 24 -0.61 -5.72 0.95
C THR A 24 -1.39 -4.63 0.23
N LEU A 25 -2.70 -4.58 0.45
CA LEU A 25 -3.53 -3.45 0.08
C LEU A 25 -3.55 -2.45 1.23
N VAL A 26 -3.11 -1.23 0.97
CA VAL A 26 -3.20 -0.10 1.87
C VAL A 26 -4.37 0.77 1.45
N VAL A 27 -5.32 0.96 2.35
CA VAL A 27 -6.48 1.83 2.16
C VAL A 27 -6.29 3.05 3.03
N TRP A 28 -6.19 4.22 2.42
CA TRP A 28 -5.87 5.44 3.12
C TRP A 28 -7.04 6.43 3.05
N ASP A 29 -7.75 6.56 4.16
CA ASP A 29 -8.74 7.63 4.40
C ASP A 29 -8.00 8.94 4.71
N ILE A 30 -7.86 9.79 3.70
CA ILE A 30 -6.95 10.94 3.70
C ILE A 30 -7.59 12.22 4.26
N GLU A 31 -8.93 12.28 4.31
CA GLU A 31 -9.69 13.54 4.45
C GLU A 31 -9.34 14.34 5.70
N ASP A 32 -8.98 13.66 6.78
CA ASP A 32 -8.65 14.29 8.06
C ASP A 32 -7.13 14.41 8.29
N TYR A 33 -6.32 13.87 7.38
CA TYR A 33 -4.86 13.89 7.47
C TYR A 33 -4.27 15.12 6.81
N LYS A 34 -3.48 15.87 7.57
CA LYS A 34 -2.76 17.04 7.06
C LYS A 34 -1.47 16.60 6.39
N ILE A 35 -1.52 16.37 5.08
CA ILE A 35 -0.31 16.18 4.28
C ILE A 35 0.44 17.51 4.22
N PRO A 36 1.71 17.56 4.64
CA PRO A 36 2.51 18.76 4.45
C PRO A 36 2.65 19.04 2.95
N GLU A 37 2.34 20.27 2.53
CA GLU A 37 2.28 20.71 1.12
C GLU A 37 3.59 20.45 0.33
N SER A 38 4.70 20.24 1.03
CA SER A 38 6.03 20.00 0.46
C SER A 38 6.38 18.53 0.22
N ILE A 39 5.54 17.56 0.64
CA ILE A 39 5.88 16.15 0.51
C ILE A 39 5.58 15.64 -0.90
N ASP A 40 6.60 15.07 -1.53
CA ASP A 40 6.47 14.39 -2.81
C ASP A 40 5.70 13.06 -2.68
N PRO A 41 4.62 12.82 -3.46
CA PRO A 41 3.88 11.56 -3.43
C PRO A 41 4.74 10.30 -3.60
N CYS A 42 5.77 10.34 -4.45
CA CYS A 42 6.72 9.22 -4.59
C CYS A 42 7.40 8.89 -3.25
N LEU A 43 7.75 9.91 -2.46
CA LEU A 43 8.33 9.73 -1.13
C LEU A 43 7.32 9.14 -0.15
N ILE A 44 6.05 9.51 -0.23
CA ILE A 44 4.98 8.92 0.61
C ILE A 44 4.81 7.45 0.28
N ASN A 45 4.70 7.10 -1.00
CA ASN A 45 4.59 5.72 -1.47
C ASN A 45 5.77 4.91 -0.94
N TYR A 46 7.00 5.39 -1.18
CA TYR A 46 8.23 4.75 -0.72
C TYR A 46 8.24 4.53 0.80
N LYS A 47 7.84 5.52 1.59
CA LYS A 47 7.79 5.42 3.06
C LYS A 47 6.78 4.37 3.52
N ILE A 48 5.58 4.36 2.95
CA ILE A 48 4.54 3.38 3.28
C ILE A 48 5.03 1.97 2.93
N ALA A 49 5.50 1.78 1.70
CA ALA A 49 6.01 0.50 1.23
C ALA A 49 7.15 -0.01 2.12
N ARG A 50 8.16 0.83 2.39
CA ARG A 50 9.30 0.45 3.24
C ARG A 50 8.90 0.14 4.68
N ALA A 51 7.94 0.86 5.25
CA ALA A 51 7.47 0.61 6.61
C ALA A 51 6.73 -0.73 6.75
N ILE A 52 6.07 -1.18 5.67
CA ILE A 52 5.40 -2.48 5.58
C ILE A 52 6.43 -3.60 5.35
N VAL A 53 7.38 -3.40 4.43
CA VAL A 53 8.42 -4.36 4.08
C VAL A 53 9.54 -4.35 5.14
N LYS A 54 9.30 -5.01 6.27
CA LYS A 54 10.26 -5.08 7.39
C LYS A 54 11.50 -5.94 7.12
N ARG A 55 11.64 -6.57 5.96
CA ARG A 55 12.80 -7.41 5.64
C ARG A 55 13.45 -6.98 4.33
N PRO A 56 14.71 -6.52 4.35
CA PRO A 56 15.44 -6.13 3.13
C PRO A 56 15.75 -7.31 2.19
N HIS A 57 15.29 -8.52 2.50
CA HIS A 57 15.66 -9.77 1.82
C HIS A 57 14.46 -10.55 1.25
N ILE A 58 13.21 -10.09 1.46
CA ILE A 58 12.05 -10.73 0.84
C ILE A 58 11.78 -10.01 -0.48
N ARG A 59 11.91 -10.77 -1.58
CA ARG A 59 11.56 -10.32 -2.92
C ARG A 59 10.05 -10.02 -2.96
N MET A 60 9.72 -8.84 -3.47
CA MET A 60 8.41 -8.49 -4.04
C MET A 60 7.23 -8.60 -3.07
N LEU A 61 7.28 -7.87 -1.95
CA LEU A 61 6.03 -7.48 -1.31
C LEU A 61 5.35 -6.44 -2.20
N GLU A 62 4.25 -6.80 -2.85
CA GLU A 62 3.48 -5.88 -3.69
C GLU A 62 2.56 -5.05 -2.77
N VAL A 63 2.81 -3.75 -2.74
CA VAL A 63 2.02 -2.80 -1.94
C VAL A 63 1.19 -1.96 -2.89
N SER A 64 -0.11 -2.23 -2.93
CA SER A 64 -1.08 -1.37 -3.62
C SER A 64 -1.61 -0.34 -2.64
N ILE A 65 -1.61 0.94 -3.00
CA ILE A 65 -2.09 2.01 -2.11
C ILE A 65 -3.27 2.74 -2.75
N TRP A 66 -4.43 2.66 -2.08
CA TRP A 66 -5.67 3.31 -2.49
C TRP A 66 -5.99 4.46 -1.55
N ILE A 67 -6.13 5.65 -2.11
CA ILE A 67 -6.43 6.88 -1.38
C ILE A 67 -7.91 7.19 -1.53
N PHE A 68 -8.61 7.30 -0.40
CA PHE A 68 -10.00 7.69 -0.33
C PHE A 68 -10.12 9.08 0.28
N GLY A 69 -10.74 10.00 -0.45
CA GLY A 69 -10.95 11.38 0.00
C GLY A 69 -12.24 11.98 -0.55
N SER A 70 -12.58 13.16 -0.05
CA SER A 70 -13.71 13.90 -0.60
C SER A 70 -13.40 14.44 -2.00
N ALA A 71 -14.40 14.44 -2.88
CA ALA A 71 -14.37 15.19 -4.14
C ALA A 71 -14.28 16.72 -3.93
N GLU A 72 -14.57 17.20 -2.72
CA GLU A 72 -14.35 18.60 -2.33
C GLU A 72 -12.93 18.87 -1.83
N ASN A 73 -12.08 17.84 -1.72
CA ASN A 73 -10.67 17.99 -1.34
C ASN A 73 -9.87 18.53 -2.54
N ALA A 74 -9.62 19.83 -2.53
CA ALA A 74 -8.91 20.53 -3.61
C ALA A 74 -7.51 19.95 -3.86
N TRP A 75 -6.75 19.67 -2.79
CA TRP A 75 -5.41 19.10 -2.91
C TRP A 75 -5.43 17.75 -3.63
N LEU A 76 -6.35 16.87 -3.25
CA LEU A 76 -6.46 15.54 -3.84
C LEU A 76 -6.91 15.60 -5.30
N THR A 77 -7.85 16.49 -5.60
CA THR A 77 -8.37 16.71 -6.95
C THR A 77 -7.30 17.29 -7.87
N GLU A 78 -6.54 18.28 -7.41
CA GLU A 78 -5.46 18.91 -8.19
C GLU A 78 -4.23 17.99 -8.34
N SER A 79 -4.00 17.11 -7.36
CA SER A 79 -2.83 16.23 -7.34
C SER A 79 -3.08 14.84 -7.96
N GLN A 80 -4.28 14.55 -8.48
CA GLN A 80 -4.67 13.22 -8.92
C GLN A 80 -3.71 12.63 -9.97
N ASP A 81 -3.34 13.42 -10.98
CA ASP A 81 -2.37 13.00 -12.01
C ASP A 81 -0.98 12.70 -11.43
N LYS A 82 -0.56 13.47 -10.42
CA LYS A 82 0.73 13.27 -9.75
C LYS A 82 0.70 12.01 -8.90
N LEU A 83 -0.40 11.79 -8.17
CA LEU A 83 -0.63 10.61 -7.35
C LEU A 83 -0.69 9.33 -8.20
N TRP A 84 -1.41 9.37 -9.33
CA TRP A 84 -1.46 8.27 -10.29
C TRP A 84 -0.08 7.90 -10.82
N LYS A 85 0.73 8.90 -11.21
CA LYS A 85 2.13 8.69 -11.64
C LYS A 85 3.03 8.14 -10.53
N SER A 86 2.60 8.26 -9.28
CA SER A 86 3.26 7.72 -8.08
C SER A 86 2.58 6.43 -7.59
N GLU A 87 1.84 5.74 -8.47
CA GLU A 87 1.25 4.41 -8.23
C GLU A 87 0.17 4.39 -7.13
N PHE A 88 -0.47 5.53 -6.89
CA PHE A 88 -1.68 5.58 -6.05
C PHE A 88 -2.94 5.45 -6.90
N GLU A 89 -3.87 4.61 -6.44
CA GLU A 89 -5.25 4.65 -6.88
C GLU A 89 -5.99 5.74 -6.09
N VAL A 90 -6.70 6.66 -6.75
CA VAL A 90 -7.38 7.77 -6.07
C VAL A 90 -8.89 7.64 -6.26
N CYS A 91 -9.59 7.40 -5.15
CA CYS A 91 -11.04 7.26 -5.07
C CYS A 91 -11.66 8.52 -4.44
N LEU A 92 -12.25 9.36 -5.28
CA LEU A 92 -12.95 10.58 -4.86
C LEU A 92 -14.45 10.33 -4.68
N HIS A 93 -15.01 10.79 -3.56
CA HIS A 93 -16.43 10.62 -3.28
C HIS A 93 -17.08 11.92 -2.79
N LYS A 94 -18.33 12.15 -3.18
CA LYS A 94 -19.15 13.22 -2.60
C LYS A 94 -19.79 12.75 -1.30
N GLY A 95 -19.95 13.66 -0.36
CA GLY A 95 -20.72 13.45 0.85
C GLY A 95 -19.89 13.42 2.13
N ASP A 96 -20.55 13.07 3.22
CA ASP A 96 -19.95 13.14 4.54
C ASP A 96 -19.03 11.95 4.84
N ARG A 97 -18.40 12.01 6.01
CA ARG A 97 -17.54 10.94 6.53
C ARG A 97 -18.21 9.56 6.53
N ARG A 98 -19.50 9.48 6.87
CA ARG A 98 -20.23 8.21 6.91
C ARG A 98 -20.40 7.63 5.51
N THR A 99 -20.65 8.49 4.53
CA THR A 99 -20.75 8.12 3.11
C THR A 99 -19.42 7.60 2.62
N ARG A 100 -18.32 8.30 2.92
CA ARG A 100 -16.95 7.88 2.58
C ARG A 100 -16.58 6.54 3.20
N LEU A 101 -16.90 6.30 4.48
CA LEU A 101 -16.69 4.99 5.10
C LEU A 101 -17.44 3.90 4.34
N ASN A 102 -18.72 4.10 3.98
CA ASN A 102 -19.46 3.09 3.23
C ASN A 102 -18.83 2.81 1.86
N MET A 103 -18.29 3.82 1.19
CA MET A 103 -17.59 3.65 -0.09
C MET A 103 -16.30 2.87 0.08
N ILE A 104 -15.47 3.19 1.07
CA ILE A 104 -14.26 2.42 1.42
C ILE A 104 -14.63 0.94 1.62
N LEU A 105 -15.65 0.68 2.44
CA LEU A 105 -16.09 -0.70 2.71
C LEU A 105 -16.56 -1.39 1.42
N ALA A 106 -17.36 -0.73 0.59
CA ALA A 106 -17.93 -1.31 -0.62
C ALA A 106 -16.85 -1.61 -1.69
N GLU A 107 -15.96 -0.66 -1.95
CA GLU A 107 -14.88 -0.81 -2.94
C GLU A 107 -13.89 -1.91 -2.52
N VAL A 108 -13.50 -1.93 -1.25
CA VAL A 108 -12.58 -2.96 -0.75
C VAL A 108 -13.24 -4.34 -0.79
N ILE A 109 -14.50 -4.47 -0.34
CA ILE A 109 -15.26 -5.72 -0.46
C ILE A 109 -15.30 -6.17 -1.92
N TYR A 110 -15.70 -5.28 -2.83
CA TYR A 110 -15.83 -5.62 -4.24
C TYR A 110 -14.51 -6.18 -4.81
N HIS A 111 -13.39 -5.51 -4.50
CA HIS A 111 -12.08 -5.93 -4.96
C HIS A 111 -11.64 -7.27 -4.34
N VAL A 112 -11.64 -7.38 -3.01
CA VAL A 112 -11.10 -8.57 -2.32
C VAL A 112 -12.00 -9.80 -2.46
N TRP A 113 -13.27 -9.63 -2.82
CA TRP A 113 -14.13 -10.77 -3.15
C TRP A 113 -13.76 -11.43 -4.49
N SER A 114 -13.14 -10.68 -5.40
CA SER A 114 -12.66 -11.19 -6.69
C SER A 114 -11.28 -11.85 -6.63
N LEU A 115 -10.57 -11.71 -5.50
CA LEU A 115 -9.25 -12.31 -5.30
C LEU A 115 -9.38 -13.80 -4.94
N ASP A 116 -8.55 -14.60 -5.60
CA ASP A 116 -8.40 -16.04 -5.39
C ASP A 116 -7.70 -16.32 -4.04
N ASP A 117 -6.72 -15.50 -3.68
CA ASP A 117 -5.93 -15.63 -2.45
C ASP A 117 -6.16 -14.43 -1.49
N PRO A 118 -6.17 -14.66 -0.16
CA PRO A 118 -6.28 -13.57 0.79
C PRO A 118 -5.01 -12.70 0.80
N ILE A 119 -5.16 -11.41 1.04
CA ILE A 119 -4.05 -10.44 1.14
C ILE A 119 -4.05 -9.74 2.50
N ASN A 120 -2.97 -9.03 2.83
CA ASN A 120 -2.95 -8.14 3.98
C ASN A 120 -3.69 -6.85 3.65
N LEU A 121 -4.63 -6.44 4.49
CA LEU A 121 -5.32 -5.15 4.38
C LEU A 121 -4.87 -4.24 5.52
N LEU A 122 -4.29 -3.10 5.17
CA LEU A 122 -3.94 -2.05 6.12
C LEU A 122 -4.78 -0.81 5.87
N VAL A 123 -5.61 -0.43 6.83
CA VAL A 123 -6.38 0.82 6.77
C VAL A 123 -5.63 1.91 7.52
N LEU A 124 -5.39 3.05 6.86
CA LEU A 124 -4.81 4.25 7.44
C LEU A 124 -5.90 5.31 7.58
N SER A 125 -6.17 5.76 8.80
CA SER A 125 -7.13 6.84 9.06
C SER A 125 -6.73 7.61 10.32
N GLU A 126 -6.81 8.93 10.27
CA GLU A 126 -6.67 9.79 11.46
C GLU A 126 -7.74 9.51 12.51
N ASN A 127 -8.89 8.99 12.08
CA ASN A 127 -10.00 8.69 12.96
C ASN A 127 -10.08 7.20 13.32
N LYS A 128 -8.95 6.50 13.39
CA LYS A 128 -8.92 5.05 13.58
C LYS A 128 -9.75 4.59 14.79
N GLU A 129 -9.72 5.27 15.94
CA GLU A 129 -10.47 4.85 17.13
C GLU A 129 -11.98 4.90 16.91
N LYS A 130 -12.46 5.93 16.21
CA LYS A 130 -13.88 6.05 15.86
C LYS A 130 -14.29 5.04 14.78
N MET A 131 -13.39 4.74 13.83
CA MET A 131 -13.64 3.73 12.80
C MET A 131 -13.70 2.33 13.41
N GLU A 132 -12.80 2.02 14.35
CA GLU A 132 -12.74 0.76 15.11
C GLU A 132 -14.04 0.51 15.91
N GLN A 133 -14.70 1.58 16.36
CA GLN A 133 -15.97 1.50 17.08
C GLN A 133 -17.20 1.45 16.16
N ASP A 134 -17.05 1.67 14.86
CA ASP A 134 -18.17 1.66 13.93
C ASP A 134 -18.68 0.22 13.70
N PRO A 135 -19.95 -0.09 14.00
CA PRO A 135 -20.48 -1.45 13.86
C PRO A 135 -20.38 -2.01 12.44
N LYS A 136 -20.40 -1.18 11.40
CA LYS A 136 -20.23 -1.63 10.02
C LYS A 136 -18.79 -2.04 9.75
N PHE A 137 -17.83 -1.26 10.24
CA PHE A 137 -16.42 -1.58 10.09
C PHE A 137 -16.07 -2.87 10.85
N CYS A 138 -16.60 -3.08 12.06
CA CYS A 138 -16.43 -4.34 12.79
C CYS A 138 -16.93 -5.55 11.99
N ARG A 139 -18.13 -5.45 11.40
CA ARG A 139 -18.69 -6.53 10.57
C ARG A 139 -17.88 -6.77 9.30
N PHE A 140 -17.40 -5.70 8.68
CA PHE A 140 -16.52 -5.77 7.53
C PHE A 140 -15.22 -6.50 7.85
N ARG A 141 -14.53 -6.08 8.92
CA ARG A 141 -13.29 -6.73 9.36
C ARG A 141 -13.51 -8.20 9.64
N GLN A 142 -14.55 -8.54 10.41
CA GLN A 142 -14.85 -9.92 10.74
C GLN A 142 -15.13 -10.76 9.48
N ALA A 143 -15.83 -10.20 8.48
CA ALA A 143 -16.09 -10.89 7.23
C ALA A 143 -14.80 -11.19 6.44
N LEU A 144 -13.85 -10.26 6.43
CA LEU A 144 -12.54 -10.44 5.79
C LEU A 144 -11.66 -11.44 6.54
N GLU A 145 -11.57 -11.33 7.86
CA GLU A 145 -10.81 -12.25 8.70
C GLU A 145 -11.34 -13.68 8.58
N ASN A 146 -12.66 -13.86 8.49
CA ASN A 146 -13.29 -15.16 8.23
C ASN A 146 -12.92 -15.74 6.84
N LYS A 147 -12.58 -14.89 5.86
CA LYS A 147 -12.08 -15.29 4.54
C LYS A 147 -10.55 -15.52 4.54
N GLY A 148 -9.87 -15.30 5.67
CA GLY A 148 -8.43 -15.52 5.84
C GLY A 148 -7.57 -14.27 5.62
N PHE A 149 -8.17 -13.10 5.42
CA PHE A 149 -7.43 -11.84 5.28
C PHE A 149 -6.93 -11.36 6.64
N PHE A 150 -5.75 -10.73 6.65
CA PHE A 150 -5.28 -10.00 7.83
C PHE A 150 -5.68 -8.53 7.70
N VAL A 151 -6.44 -8.00 8.66
CA VAL A 151 -6.90 -6.61 8.63
C VAL A 151 -6.30 -5.82 9.79
N ALA A 152 -5.48 -4.83 9.47
CA ALA A 152 -4.92 -3.89 10.43
C ALA A 152 -5.50 -2.48 10.23
N LEU A 153 -5.56 -1.71 11.32
CA LEU A 153 -5.93 -0.30 11.30
C LEU A 153 -4.84 0.50 12.02
N ALA A 154 -4.35 1.56 11.38
CA ALA A 154 -3.28 2.39 11.89
C ALA A 154 -3.51 3.87 11.60
N HIS A 155 -2.73 4.71 12.29
CA HIS A 155 -2.72 6.15 12.04
C HIS A 155 -1.72 6.45 10.91
N PRO A 156 -2.02 7.32 9.93
CA PRO A 156 -1.12 7.63 8.81
C PRO A 156 0.30 8.00 9.24
N GLU A 157 0.43 8.78 10.32
CA GLU A 157 1.72 9.19 10.89
C GLU A 157 2.64 8.02 11.26
N THR A 158 2.08 6.85 11.61
CA THR A 158 2.88 5.67 11.99
C THR A 158 3.76 5.16 10.86
N LEU A 159 3.46 5.50 9.60
CA LEU A 159 4.23 5.10 8.42
C LEU A 159 4.88 6.30 7.74
N ILE A 160 4.19 7.43 7.66
CA ILE A 160 4.63 8.60 6.87
C ILE A 160 5.63 9.46 7.65
N ASN A 161 5.46 9.56 8.97
CA ASN A 161 6.27 10.41 9.85
C ASN A 161 7.29 9.61 10.66
N GLN A 162 7.62 8.38 10.24
CA GLN A 162 8.83 7.75 10.75
C GLN A 162 10.00 8.65 10.37
N GLU A 163 10.56 9.38 11.35
CA GLU A 163 11.89 9.95 11.20
C GLU A 163 12.76 8.82 10.69
N THR A 164 13.34 9.02 9.51
CA THR A 164 14.51 8.25 9.08
C THR A 164 15.54 8.48 10.18
N ALA A 165 15.50 7.66 11.23
CA ALA A 165 16.60 7.51 12.15
C ALA A 165 17.81 7.38 11.25
N VAL A 166 18.68 8.39 11.37
CA VAL A 166 19.90 8.63 10.58
C VAL A 166 20.27 7.37 9.82
N GLU A 167 20.12 7.40 8.50
CA GLU A 167 20.73 6.39 7.65
C GLU A 167 22.19 6.31 8.07
N GLU A 168 22.57 5.27 8.83
CA GLU A 168 23.87 4.68 8.57
C GLU A 168 23.89 4.47 7.06
N PRO A 169 24.92 5.00 6.36
CA PRO A 169 24.98 4.93 4.91
C PRO A 169 24.67 3.49 4.51
N PRO A 170 23.86 3.26 3.45
CA PRO A 170 23.48 1.92 3.07
C PRO A 170 24.75 1.09 3.07
N ASP A 171 24.78 0.08 3.94
CA ASP A 171 25.83 -0.91 3.89
C ASP A 171 25.71 -1.47 2.48
N PHE A 172 26.59 -1.02 1.59
CA PHE A 172 26.70 -1.49 0.22
C PHE A 172 27.31 -2.90 0.25
N THR A 173 26.88 -3.74 1.20
CA THR A 173 27.18 -5.14 1.21
C THR A 173 26.49 -5.73 -0.02
N PRO A 174 27.27 -6.23 -0.98
CA PRO A 174 26.71 -6.75 -2.21
C PRO A 174 25.74 -7.90 -1.88
N ILE A 175 24.53 -7.88 -2.45
CA ILE A 175 23.49 -8.86 -2.10
C ILE A 175 23.88 -10.20 -2.74
N PRO A 176 24.12 -11.27 -1.96
CA PRO A 176 24.48 -12.56 -2.55
C PRO A 176 23.27 -13.17 -3.28
N TYR A 177 23.46 -13.62 -4.52
CA TYR A 177 22.49 -14.39 -5.27
C TYR A 177 23.16 -15.58 -5.95
N TYR A 178 22.37 -16.61 -6.30
CA TYR A 178 22.88 -17.75 -7.05
C TYR A 178 22.61 -17.55 -8.53
N GLN A 179 23.67 -17.52 -9.33
CA GLN A 179 23.58 -17.52 -10.77
C GLN A 179 23.80 -18.94 -11.28
N THR A 180 22.91 -19.41 -12.15
CA THR A 180 23.09 -20.68 -12.86
C THR A 180 24.10 -20.46 -14.00
N THR A 181 25.23 -21.13 -13.94
CA THR A 181 26.23 -21.11 -15.01
C THR A 181 25.82 -22.05 -16.15
N SER A 182 26.48 -21.92 -17.30
CA SER A 182 26.17 -22.70 -18.51
C SER A 182 26.32 -24.23 -18.35
N ASP A 183 26.98 -24.68 -17.28
CA ASP A 183 27.13 -26.09 -16.88
C ASP A 183 26.11 -26.53 -15.81
N ASN A 184 25.06 -25.74 -15.59
CA ASN A 184 24.02 -25.95 -14.58
C ASN A 184 24.49 -25.94 -13.12
N THR A 185 25.70 -25.45 -12.83
CA THR A 185 26.15 -25.26 -11.45
C THR A 185 25.64 -23.92 -10.87
N LEU A 186 25.40 -23.89 -9.56
CA LEU A 186 25.02 -22.68 -8.86
C LEU A 186 26.28 -21.97 -8.36
N LYS A 187 26.54 -20.78 -8.90
CA LYS A 187 27.66 -19.93 -8.48
C LYS A 187 27.12 -18.79 -7.61
N LEU A 188 27.73 -18.61 -6.44
CA LEU A 188 27.46 -17.44 -5.61
C LEU A 188 28.00 -16.20 -6.31
N ALA A 189 27.09 -15.27 -6.63
CA ALA A 189 27.34 -13.96 -7.22
C ALA A 189 26.83 -12.87 -6.27
N TYR A 190 27.15 -11.62 -6.58
CA TYR A 190 26.88 -10.48 -5.72
C TYR A 190 26.24 -9.39 -6.56
N TRP A 191 25.07 -8.93 -6.15
CA TRP A 191 24.32 -7.86 -6.81
C TRP A 191 24.98 -6.53 -6.45
N THR A 192 25.51 -5.84 -7.43
CA THR A 192 26.20 -4.55 -7.23
C THR A 192 25.25 -3.39 -7.53
N LYS A 193 25.68 -2.18 -7.16
CA LYS A 193 24.99 -0.94 -7.55
C LYS A 193 24.92 -0.79 -9.09
N GLU A 194 25.91 -1.31 -9.80
CA GLU A 194 25.94 -1.25 -11.27
C GLU A 194 24.89 -2.18 -11.88
N ASP A 195 24.60 -3.32 -11.26
CA ASP A 195 23.51 -4.22 -11.66
C ASP A 195 22.13 -3.55 -11.49
N ASP A 196 21.96 -2.80 -10.40
CA ASP A 196 20.77 -1.99 -10.13
C ASP A 196 20.57 -0.88 -11.17
N ASP A 197 21.64 -0.15 -11.49
CA ASP A 197 21.61 0.90 -12.50
C ASP A 197 21.34 0.32 -13.91
N ALA A 198 21.92 -0.83 -14.24
CA ALA A 198 21.69 -1.54 -15.50
C ALA A 198 20.24 -2.05 -15.61
N PHE A 199 19.67 -2.61 -14.52
CA PHE A 199 18.28 -3.06 -14.47
C PHE A 199 17.32 -1.90 -14.68
N ARG A 200 17.53 -0.77 -13.97
CA ARG A 200 16.72 0.45 -14.12
C ARG A 200 16.83 1.05 -15.52
N SER A 201 17.99 0.99 -16.15
CA SER A 201 18.20 1.47 -17.51
C SER A 201 17.41 0.63 -18.53
N ASN A 202 17.39 -0.71 -18.38
CA ASN A 202 16.70 -1.61 -19.30
C ASN A 202 15.17 -1.54 -19.21
N HIS A 203 14.62 -1.10 -18.07
CA HIS A 203 13.17 -1.00 -17.86
C HIS A 203 12.58 0.40 -18.16
N LYS A 204 13.40 1.43 -18.40
CA LYS A 204 12.93 2.76 -18.79
C LYS A 204 12.44 2.88 -20.24
N GLU A 205 12.68 1.88 -21.10
CA GLU A 205 12.32 1.94 -22.53
C GLU A 205 10.93 1.34 -22.87
N LYS A 206 10.17 0.82 -21.90
CA LYS A 206 8.83 0.26 -22.14
C LYS A 206 7.70 1.14 -21.61
N CYS A 207 7.51 2.32 -22.19
CA CYS A 207 6.24 3.05 -22.10
C CYS A 207 5.79 3.53 -23.48
N PRO A 208 5.04 2.71 -24.26
CA PRO A 208 4.22 3.24 -25.34
C PRO A 208 2.92 3.81 -24.76
N GLY A 209 2.55 5.00 -25.24
CA GLY A 209 1.49 5.85 -24.68
C GLY A 209 0.03 5.39 -24.88
N GLN A 210 -0.83 6.12 -24.16
CA GLN A 210 -2.29 6.34 -24.22
C GLN A 210 -3.07 5.98 -25.52
N PRO A 211 -4.43 5.96 -25.51
CA PRO A 211 -5.40 5.88 -24.39
C PRO A 211 -6.54 4.86 -24.63
N SER A 212 -7.32 4.52 -23.58
CA SER A 212 -8.72 4.09 -23.78
C SER A 212 -9.62 4.39 -22.57
N ASN A 213 -10.47 5.38 -22.78
CA ASN A 213 -11.84 5.57 -22.25
C ASN A 213 -12.08 5.71 -20.75
N LEU A 214 -12.03 6.98 -20.36
CA LEU A 214 -12.96 7.68 -19.47
C LEU A 214 -14.40 7.10 -19.47
N PHE A 215 -14.83 6.47 -18.38
CA PHE A 215 -16.25 6.25 -18.10
C PHE A 215 -16.79 7.45 -17.31
N VAL A 216 -17.43 8.39 -18.01
CA VAL A 216 -18.33 9.37 -17.40
C VAL A 216 -19.72 8.73 -17.35
N LEU A 217 -20.19 8.33 -16.18
CA LEU A 217 -21.60 8.05 -15.98
C LEU A 217 -22.33 9.39 -15.82
N GLY A 218 -22.90 9.87 -16.92
CA GLY A 218 -23.89 10.94 -16.92
C GLY A 218 -25.20 10.43 -16.33
N ALA A 219 -25.66 11.06 -15.24
CA ALA A 219 -27.01 10.89 -14.76
C ALA A 219 -27.94 11.76 -15.61
N GLU A 220 -28.90 11.10 -16.27
CA GLU A 220 -30.04 11.73 -16.94
C GLU A 220 -30.93 12.43 -15.90
N GLU A 221 -31.28 13.68 -16.18
CA GLU A 221 -32.40 14.38 -15.55
C GLU A 221 -33.72 13.80 -16.09
N ASN A 222 -34.62 13.42 -15.17
CA ASN A 222 -36.04 13.20 -15.44
C ASN A 222 -36.84 13.99 -14.39
N HIS A 223 -37.28 15.20 -14.76
CA HIS A 223 -38.68 15.67 -14.73
C HIS A 223 -38.80 17.18 -14.94
#